data_AF-A0A9W6FNC5-F1
#
_entry.id   AF-A0A9W6FNC5-F1
#
_cell.length_a   1.000
_cell.length_b   1.000
_cell.length_c   1.000
_cell.angle_alpha   90.00
_cell.angle_beta   90.00
_cell.angle_gamma   90.00
#
_symmetry.space_group_name_H-M   'P 1'
#
loop_
_entity.id
_entity.type
_entity.pdbx_description
1 polymer ?
#
loop_
_entity_poly.entity_id
_entity_poly.type
_entity_poly.pdbx_seq_one_letter_code
_entity_poly.pdbx_strand_id
1 'polypeptide(L)'
;MTSTQTATAVLERAVATTDPAARNRLITLCYREIAFALADVIGRKNLNWFAFGAWASGTAGAVIRGEGTSLGLGSEGVAAGNLAIIRDVAPPLLRWLIEVERTGEATPEAMGRALVDPVFDGRPGLAAAVRCYQRAAMLAREADAHGASDDRRAELEREIAERVLLGNALLGAHEQELVDRFIDEAMPLGGLFGLVTTRFVHLETPDGPIDVTEDVAPPPYLAGAQFPISLTALTYPELVLLFLRFHQSPGEDTTHSDAPIWEDYDERMGFILTFFRAHQCDPRYFEVPSRFLPEGAPEHH
;
A
#
# COMPACT_ATOMS: atom_id res chain seq x y z
N MET A 1 -4.26 -24.31 -0.43
CA MET A 1 -4.46 -23.21 -1.39
C MET A 1 -3.27 -22.29 -1.24
N THR A 2 -2.72 -21.76 -2.33
CA THR A 2 -1.68 -20.71 -2.24
C THR A 2 -2.29 -19.40 -1.75
N SER A 3 -1.46 -18.48 -1.24
CA SER A 3 -1.90 -17.13 -0.84
C SER A 3 -2.65 -16.43 -1.99
N THR A 4 -2.21 -16.58 -3.24
CA THR A 4 -2.87 -16.02 -4.44
C THR A 4 -4.25 -16.61 -4.70
N GLN A 5 -4.41 -17.93 -4.54
CA GLN A 5 -5.71 -18.60 -4.67
C GLN A 5 -6.69 -18.14 -3.59
N THR A 6 -6.20 -18.02 -2.36
CA THR A 6 -7.00 -17.51 -1.23
C THR A 6 -7.42 -16.07 -1.50
N ALA A 7 -6.49 -15.20 -1.90
CA ALA A 7 -6.77 -13.80 -2.23
C ALA A 7 -7.84 -13.67 -3.33
N THR A 8 -7.74 -14.45 -4.40
CA THR A 8 -8.72 -14.46 -5.50
C THR A 8 -10.11 -14.85 -5.00
N ALA A 9 -10.22 -15.93 -4.23
CA ALA A 9 -11.49 -16.39 -3.67
C ALA A 9 -12.09 -15.38 -2.68
N VAL A 10 -11.26 -14.72 -1.88
CA VAL A 10 -11.71 -13.67 -0.95
C VAL A 10 -12.21 -12.45 -1.71
N LEU A 11 -11.53 -12.02 -2.78
CA LEU A 11 -11.95 -10.91 -3.62
C LEU A 11 -13.36 -11.16 -4.19
N GLU A 12 -13.59 -12.33 -4.79
CA GLU A 12 -14.90 -12.71 -5.34
C GLU A 12 -16.01 -12.64 -4.27
N ARG A 13 -15.73 -13.17 -3.08
CA ARG A 13 -16.66 -13.11 -1.94
C ARG A 13 -16.92 -11.67 -1.50
N ALA A 14 -15.89 -10.82 -1.41
CA ALA A 14 -16.04 -9.43 -1.02
C ALA A 14 -16.92 -8.67 -2.03
N VAL A 15 -16.68 -8.88 -3.33
CA VAL A 15 -17.44 -8.27 -4.43
C VAL A 15 -18.92 -8.68 -4.40
N ALA A 16 -19.23 -9.93 -4.03
CA ALA A 16 -20.59 -10.45 -3.95
C ALA A 16 -21.34 -10.09 -2.65
N THR A 17 -20.63 -9.63 -1.61
CA THR A 17 -21.22 -9.32 -0.31
C THR A 17 -21.92 -7.96 -0.31
N THR A 18 -23.20 -7.92 0.04
CA THR A 18 -24.00 -6.70 0.03
C THR A 18 -23.84 -5.86 1.31
N ASP A 19 -23.76 -6.51 2.47
CA ASP A 19 -23.55 -5.85 3.76
C ASP A 19 -22.20 -5.12 3.81
N PRO A 20 -22.17 -3.78 3.97
CA PRO A 20 -20.94 -3.00 3.92
C PRO A 20 -19.89 -3.39 4.97
N ALA A 21 -20.32 -3.71 6.19
CA ALA A 21 -19.42 -4.05 7.28
C ALA A 21 -18.76 -5.42 7.08
N ALA A 22 -19.56 -6.44 6.75
CA ALA A 22 -19.06 -7.78 6.41
C ALA A 22 -18.18 -7.74 5.16
N ARG A 23 -18.58 -6.95 4.14
CA ARG A 23 -17.77 -6.74 2.94
C ARG A 23 -16.43 -6.10 3.28
N ASN A 24 -16.39 -5.05 4.08
CA ASN A 24 -15.12 -4.41 4.47
C ASN A 24 -14.16 -5.38 5.15
N ARG A 25 -14.63 -6.24 6.06
CA ARG A 25 -13.78 -7.29 6.67
C ARG A 25 -13.17 -8.22 5.62
N LEU A 26 -13.96 -8.63 4.61
CA LEU A 26 -13.47 -9.43 3.49
C LEU A 26 -12.48 -8.65 2.60
N ILE A 27 -12.69 -7.35 2.40
CA ILE A 27 -11.75 -6.49 1.68
C ILE A 27 -10.42 -6.39 2.44
N THR A 28 -10.45 -6.15 3.76
CA THR A 28 -9.26 -6.12 4.60
C THR A 28 -8.51 -7.45 4.59
N LEU A 29 -9.26 -8.58 4.62
CA LEU A 29 -8.68 -9.90 4.42
C LEU A 29 -8.04 -10.02 3.02
N CYS A 30 -8.70 -9.55 1.96
CA CYS A 30 -8.17 -9.59 0.60
C CYS A 30 -6.84 -8.84 0.50
N TYR A 31 -6.74 -7.63 1.08
CA TYR A 31 -5.49 -6.89 1.18
C TYR A 31 -4.40 -7.74 1.83
N ARG A 32 -4.68 -8.32 3.01
CA ARG A 32 -3.73 -9.16 3.74
C ARG A 32 -3.26 -10.36 2.92
N GLU A 33 -4.15 -11.07 2.25
CA GLU A 33 -3.78 -12.25 1.45
C GLU A 33 -2.92 -11.88 0.24
N ILE A 34 -3.21 -10.74 -0.41
CA ILE A 34 -2.35 -10.22 -1.50
C ILE A 34 -1.01 -9.76 -0.93
N ALA A 35 -0.98 -9.13 0.25
CA ALA A 35 0.25 -8.70 0.90
C ALA A 35 1.18 -9.89 1.16
N PHE A 36 0.65 -11.02 1.64
CA PHE A 36 1.42 -12.25 1.81
C PHE A 36 1.83 -12.87 0.48
N ALA A 37 0.92 -13.01 -0.48
CA ALA A 37 1.24 -13.55 -1.80
C ALA A 37 2.36 -12.76 -2.50
N LEU A 38 2.34 -11.43 -2.37
CA LEU A 38 3.38 -10.57 -2.89
C LEU A 38 4.69 -10.72 -2.11
N ALA A 39 4.64 -10.78 -0.79
CA ALA A 39 5.83 -10.99 0.05
C ALA A 39 6.49 -12.36 -0.18
N ASP A 40 5.72 -13.39 -0.56
CA ASP A 40 6.26 -14.70 -0.98
C ASP A 40 7.11 -14.59 -2.26
N VAL A 41 6.92 -13.53 -3.06
CA VAL A 41 7.64 -13.27 -4.32
C VAL A 41 8.80 -12.29 -4.14
N ILE A 42 8.60 -11.18 -3.42
CA ILE A 42 9.61 -10.11 -3.26
C ILE A 42 10.38 -10.16 -1.93
N GLY A 43 10.01 -11.08 -1.04
CA GLY A 43 10.51 -11.16 0.34
C GLY A 43 9.72 -10.29 1.33
N ARG A 44 9.92 -10.55 2.63
CA ARG A 44 9.22 -9.86 3.75
C ARG A 44 9.99 -8.67 4.34
N LYS A 45 11.22 -8.40 3.87
CA LYS A 45 12.06 -7.30 4.41
C LYS A 45 11.49 -5.91 4.10
N ASN A 46 10.91 -5.75 2.91
CA ASN A 46 10.26 -4.52 2.47
C ASN A 46 8.75 -4.75 2.41
N LEU A 47 7.97 -3.91 3.09
CA LEU A 47 6.53 -3.90 3.01
C LEU A 47 6.06 -3.55 1.60
N ASN A 48 5.03 -4.25 1.16
CA ASN A 48 4.31 -3.90 -0.05
C ASN A 48 3.04 -3.08 0.28
N TRP A 49 2.52 -2.39 -0.73
CA TRP A 49 1.37 -1.52 -0.60
C TRP A 49 0.14 -2.19 0.02
N PHE A 50 -0.09 -3.48 -0.25
CA PHE A 50 -1.24 -4.21 0.30
C PHE A 50 -1.15 -4.42 1.82
N ALA A 51 0.07 -4.47 2.39
CA ALA A 51 0.24 -4.51 3.84
C ALA A 51 -0.28 -3.21 4.47
N PHE A 52 0.11 -2.05 3.94
CA PHE A 52 -0.44 -0.75 4.37
C PHE A 52 -1.95 -0.66 4.10
N GLY A 53 -2.39 -1.09 2.91
CA GLY A 53 -3.81 -1.10 2.51
C GLY A 53 -4.70 -1.92 3.45
N ALA A 54 -4.19 -3.02 4.03
CA ALA A 54 -4.94 -3.79 5.02
C ALA A 54 -5.23 -2.98 6.30
N TRP A 55 -4.26 -2.22 6.79
CA TRP A 55 -4.42 -1.35 7.96
C TRP A 55 -5.34 -0.16 7.67
N ALA A 56 -5.16 0.49 6.52
CA ALA A 56 -6.04 1.57 6.08
C ALA A 56 -7.49 1.07 5.92
N SER A 57 -7.69 -0.08 5.30
CA SER A 57 -9.01 -0.69 5.12
C SER A 57 -9.65 -1.11 6.44
N GLY A 58 -8.88 -1.66 7.39
CA GLY A 58 -9.35 -2.01 8.72
C GLY A 58 -9.78 -0.78 9.54
N THR A 59 -9.01 0.30 9.43
CA THR A 59 -9.31 1.60 10.06
C THR A 59 -10.60 2.19 9.47
N ALA A 60 -10.73 2.22 8.14
CA ALA A 60 -11.95 2.63 7.45
C ALA A 60 -13.16 1.78 7.89
N GLY A 61 -12.94 0.52 8.25
CA GLY A 61 -13.96 -0.36 8.78
C GLY A 61 -14.63 0.15 10.06
N ALA A 62 -13.92 0.87 10.94
CA ALA A 62 -14.51 1.46 12.13
C ALA A 62 -15.58 2.49 11.75
N VAL A 63 -15.29 3.36 10.77
CA VAL A 63 -16.24 4.33 10.22
C VAL A 63 -17.45 3.64 9.60
N ILE A 64 -17.22 2.59 8.79
CA ILE A 64 -18.29 1.81 8.14
C ILE A 64 -19.23 1.16 9.17
N ARG A 65 -18.71 0.79 10.33
CA ARG A 65 -19.49 0.19 11.44
C ARG A 65 -20.11 1.23 12.38
N GLY A 66 -19.87 2.52 12.15
CA GLY A 66 -20.32 3.60 13.02
C GLY A 66 -19.58 3.67 14.36
N GLU A 67 -18.40 3.08 14.45
CA GLU A 67 -17.55 3.13 15.63
C GLU A 67 -16.86 4.51 15.69
N GLY A 68 -17.06 5.26 16.77
CA GLY A 68 -16.29 6.48 17.06
C GLY A 68 -16.76 7.80 16.43
N THR A 69 -17.86 7.85 15.67
CA THR A 69 -18.45 9.12 15.18
C THR A 69 -19.91 9.29 15.60
N SER A 70 -20.24 10.47 16.16
CA SER A 70 -21.59 10.79 16.66
C SER A 70 -22.62 11.11 15.56
N LEU A 71 -22.26 11.05 14.27
CA LEU A 71 -23.09 11.58 13.19
C LEU A 71 -23.34 10.64 12.00
N GLY A 72 -22.68 9.47 11.90
CA GLY A 72 -22.95 8.48 10.83
C GLY A 72 -22.75 8.98 9.38
N LEU A 73 -22.27 10.22 9.20
CA LEU A 73 -22.01 10.84 7.91
C LEU A 73 -20.76 10.18 7.28
N GLY A 74 -20.85 9.80 6.01
CA GLY A 74 -19.71 9.29 5.23
C GLY A 74 -19.54 7.76 5.17
N SER A 75 -20.25 6.97 5.98
CA SER A 75 -20.10 5.50 6.02
C SER A 75 -20.35 4.82 4.66
N GLU A 76 -21.40 5.23 3.94
CA GLU A 76 -21.71 4.67 2.61
C GLU A 76 -20.64 5.03 1.57
N GLY A 77 -20.17 6.28 1.58
CA GLY A 77 -19.10 6.75 0.69
C GLY A 77 -17.78 6.03 0.94
N VAL A 78 -17.39 5.88 2.21
CA VAL A 78 -16.19 5.12 2.63
C VAL A 78 -16.31 3.65 2.22
N ALA A 79 -17.46 3.02 2.43
CA ALA A 79 -17.68 1.63 2.02
C ALA A 79 -17.66 1.44 0.49
N ALA A 80 -18.19 2.41 -0.27
CA ALA A 80 -18.16 2.41 -1.72
C ALA A 80 -16.75 2.63 -2.28
N GLY A 81 -16.02 3.62 -1.74
CA GLY A 81 -14.64 3.91 -2.12
C GLY A 81 -13.71 2.72 -1.86
N ASN A 82 -13.74 2.14 -0.66
CA ASN A 82 -12.90 0.99 -0.31
C ASN A 82 -13.17 -0.24 -1.23
N LEU A 83 -14.44 -0.44 -1.63
CA LEU A 83 -14.80 -1.45 -2.62
C LEU A 83 -14.29 -1.10 -4.04
N ALA A 84 -14.39 0.16 -4.44
CA ALA A 84 -13.92 0.61 -5.75
C ALA A 84 -12.41 0.42 -5.89
N ILE A 85 -11.64 0.77 -4.84
CA ILE A 85 -10.19 0.60 -4.80
C ILE A 85 -9.82 -0.86 -5.00
N ILE A 86 -10.28 -1.76 -4.13
CA ILE A 86 -9.84 -3.16 -4.18
C ILE A 86 -10.26 -3.84 -5.49
N ARG A 87 -11.42 -3.48 -6.07
CA ARG A 87 -11.87 -3.98 -7.37
C ARG A 87 -10.98 -3.53 -8.53
N ASP A 88 -10.31 -2.40 -8.38
CA ASP A 88 -9.45 -1.84 -9.43
C ASP A 88 -8.00 -2.31 -9.29
N VAL A 89 -7.44 -2.27 -8.07
CA VAL A 89 -6.01 -2.56 -7.85
C VAL A 89 -5.70 -4.05 -7.67
N ALA A 90 -6.61 -4.86 -7.12
CA ALA A 90 -6.32 -6.27 -6.87
C ALA A 90 -6.19 -7.12 -8.15
N PRO A 91 -7.09 -7.01 -9.15
CA PRO A 91 -7.05 -7.92 -10.31
C PRO A 91 -5.75 -7.87 -11.12
N PRO A 92 -5.16 -6.70 -11.44
CA PRO A 92 -3.88 -6.65 -12.14
C PRO A 92 -2.73 -7.31 -11.37
N LEU A 93 -2.65 -7.11 -10.06
CA LEU A 93 -1.61 -7.74 -9.24
C LEU A 93 -1.82 -9.25 -9.11
N LEU A 94 -3.06 -9.71 -8.88
CA LEU A 94 -3.38 -11.13 -8.86
C LEU A 94 -3.07 -11.79 -10.20
N ARG A 95 -3.34 -11.12 -11.33
CA ARG A 95 -3.02 -11.64 -12.66
C ARG A 95 -1.53 -11.92 -12.82
N TRP A 96 -0.68 -11.00 -12.35
CA TRP A 96 0.77 -11.20 -12.34
C TRP A 96 1.21 -12.31 -11.39
N LEU A 97 0.71 -12.34 -10.15
CA LEU A 97 1.02 -13.38 -9.17
C LEU A 97 0.64 -14.78 -9.67
N ILE A 98 -0.49 -14.92 -10.37
CA ILE A 98 -0.89 -16.18 -11.03
C ILE A 98 0.15 -16.61 -12.08
N GLU A 99 0.70 -15.68 -12.87
CA GLU A 99 1.76 -16.01 -13.83
C GLU A 99 3.09 -16.38 -13.16
N VAL A 100 3.42 -15.74 -12.04
CA VAL A 100 4.57 -16.09 -11.22
C VAL A 100 4.41 -17.51 -10.67
N GLU A 101 3.27 -17.84 -10.06
CA GLU A 101 2.98 -19.20 -9.59
C GLU A 101 3.04 -20.23 -10.71
N ARG A 102 2.47 -19.90 -11.89
CA ARG A 102 2.46 -20.80 -13.05
C ARG A 102 3.85 -21.08 -13.61
N THR A 103 4.79 -20.14 -13.47
CA THR A 103 6.19 -20.32 -13.88
C THR A 103 7.10 -20.82 -12.77
N GLY A 104 6.65 -20.74 -11.51
CA GLY A 104 7.42 -21.05 -10.32
C GLY A 104 8.32 -19.91 -9.83
N GLU A 105 8.48 -18.84 -10.61
CA GLU A 105 9.33 -17.70 -10.25
C GLU A 105 8.92 -16.42 -10.98
N ALA A 106 9.26 -15.26 -10.39
CA ALA A 106 9.06 -13.98 -11.05
C ALA A 106 10.07 -13.82 -12.19
N THR A 107 9.68 -14.16 -13.42
CA THR A 107 10.50 -14.00 -14.62
C THR A 107 10.00 -12.91 -15.58
N PRO A 108 10.86 -12.42 -16.50
CA PRO A 108 10.40 -11.56 -17.59
C PRO A 108 9.25 -12.15 -18.41
N GLU A 109 9.22 -13.48 -18.62
CA GLU A 109 8.13 -14.16 -19.33
C GLU A 109 6.83 -14.17 -18.52
N ALA A 110 6.91 -14.39 -17.20
CA ALA A 110 5.75 -14.31 -16.30
C ALA A 110 5.13 -12.92 -16.34
N MET A 111 5.95 -11.89 -16.17
CA MET A 111 5.52 -10.50 -16.29
C MET A 111 4.97 -10.19 -17.69
N GLY A 112 5.65 -10.60 -18.75
CA GLY A 112 5.23 -10.36 -20.13
C GLY A 112 3.84 -10.92 -20.44
N ARG A 113 3.52 -12.13 -19.95
CA ARG A 113 2.18 -12.71 -20.10
C ARG A 113 1.12 -12.04 -19.24
N ALA A 114 1.48 -11.53 -18.07
CA ALA A 114 0.55 -10.79 -17.23
C ALA A 114 0.21 -9.42 -17.83
N LEU A 115 1.21 -8.68 -18.32
CA LEU A 115 1.04 -7.30 -18.78
C LEU A 115 0.32 -7.16 -20.13
N VAL A 116 0.14 -8.25 -20.89
CA VAL A 116 -0.71 -8.25 -22.10
C VAL A 116 -2.18 -8.52 -21.80
N ASP A 117 -2.51 -8.81 -20.54
CA ASP A 117 -3.89 -9.04 -20.13
C ASP A 117 -4.68 -7.71 -20.12
N PRO A 118 -5.89 -7.67 -20.69
CA PRO A 118 -6.73 -6.46 -20.73
C PRO A 118 -7.05 -5.85 -19.36
N VAL A 119 -6.83 -6.59 -18.26
CA VAL A 119 -6.96 -6.05 -16.90
C VAL A 119 -6.06 -4.81 -16.66
N PHE A 120 -4.98 -4.64 -17.44
CA PHE A 120 -4.09 -3.48 -17.38
C PHE A 120 -4.52 -2.32 -18.31
N ASP A 121 -5.55 -2.48 -19.13
CA ASP A 121 -5.99 -1.44 -20.06
C ASP A 121 -6.38 -0.17 -19.30
N GLY A 122 -5.80 0.97 -19.71
CA GLY A 122 -6.00 2.27 -19.07
C GLY A 122 -5.34 2.42 -17.70
N ARG A 123 -4.48 1.48 -17.27
CA ARG A 123 -3.86 1.45 -15.93
C ARG A 123 -2.33 1.40 -15.99
N PRO A 124 -1.67 2.39 -16.63
CA PRO A 124 -0.21 2.38 -16.83
C PRO A 124 0.56 2.41 -15.50
N GLY A 125 0.02 3.05 -14.46
CA GLY A 125 0.61 3.10 -13.11
C GLY A 125 0.70 1.71 -12.47
N LEU A 126 -0.38 0.93 -12.52
CA LEU A 126 -0.38 -0.45 -12.00
C LEU A 126 0.57 -1.37 -12.78
N ALA A 127 0.64 -1.23 -14.11
CA ALA A 127 1.60 -1.96 -14.93
C ALA A 127 3.05 -1.59 -14.55
N ALA A 128 3.32 -0.33 -14.23
CA ALA A 128 4.62 0.14 -13.76
C ALA A 128 4.95 -0.37 -12.35
N ALA A 129 3.97 -0.43 -11.45
CA ALA A 129 4.13 -1.03 -10.13
C ALA A 129 4.50 -2.53 -10.21
N VAL A 130 3.83 -3.30 -11.07
CA VAL A 130 4.18 -4.71 -11.35
C VAL A 130 5.63 -4.84 -11.82
N ARG A 131 6.06 -3.98 -12.75
CA ARG A 131 7.46 -3.97 -13.22
C ARG A 131 8.45 -3.72 -12.08
N CYS A 132 8.09 -2.87 -11.12
CA CYS A 132 8.93 -2.57 -9.96
C CYS A 132 9.05 -3.79 -9.02
N TYR A 133 7.93 -4.42 -8.65
CA TYR A 133 7.95 -5.64 -7.82
C TYR A 133 8.64 -6.81 -8.51
N GLN A 134 8.40 -7.00 -9.81
CA GLN A 134 9.09 -7.98 -10.63
C GLN A 134 10.60 -7.79 -10.61
N ARG A 135 11.07 -6.54 -10.77
CA ARG A 135 12.51 -6.22 -10.71
C ARG A 135 13.08 -6.47 -9.32
N ALA A 136 12.37 -6.09 -8.26
CA ALA A 136 12.76 -6.35 -6.88
C ALA A 136 12.93 -7.87 -6.62
N ALA A 137 12.00 -8.70 -7.08
CA ALA A 137 12.09 -10.16 -6.95
C ALA A 137 13.32 -10.74 -7.67
N MET A 138 13.62 -10.27 -8.89
CA MET A 138 14.80 -10.70 -9.64
C MET A 138 16.11 -10.31 -8.93
N LEU A 139 16.17 -9.09 -8.37
CA LEU A 139 17.32 -8.60 -7.62
C LEU A 139 17.52 -9.35 -6.29
N ALA A 140 16.43 -9.68 -5.59
CA ALA A 140 16.50 -10.46 -4.35
C ALA A 140 17.17 -11.83 -4.60
N ARG A 141 16.81 -12.49 -5.70
CA ARG A 141 17.46 -13.73 -6.13
C ARG A 141 18.94 -13.56 -6.48
N GLU A 142 19.30 -12.44 -7.11
CA GLU A 142 20.70 -12.09 -7.38
C GLU A 142 21.48 -11.89 -6.07
N ALA A 143 20.87 -11.25 -5.08
CA ALA A 143 21.47 -11.03 -3.76
C ALA A 143 21.66 -12.32 -2.96
N ASP A 144 20.75 -13.29 -3.11
CA ASP A 144 20.82 -14.62 -2.50
C ASP A 144 21.81 -15.56 -3.21
N ALA A 145 22.22 -15.24 -4.45
CA ALA A 145 23.22 -16.01 -5.16
C ALA A 145 24.59 -15.92 -4.45
N HIS A 146 25.25 -17.06 -4.28
CA HIS A 146 26.51 -17.13 -3.55
C HIS A 146 27.62 -16.35 -4.28
N GLY A 147 28.41 -15.57 -3.53
CA GLY A 147 29.64 -14.94 -4.03
C GLY A 147 29.61 -13.42 -4.20
N ALA A 148 28.52 -12.74 -3.85
CA ALA A 148 28.51 -11.27 -3.79
C ALA A 148 29.35 -10.75 -2.62
N SER A 149 30.11 -9.67 -2.84
CA SER A 149 30.75 -8.91 -1.75
C SER A 149 29.70 -8.21 -0.89
N ASP A 150 30.07 -7.82 0.33
CA ASP A 150 29.19 -7.06 1.23
C ASP A 150 28.72 -5.74 0.59
N ASP A 151 29.61 -5.04 -0.12
CA ASP A 151 29.28 -3.81 -0.86
C ASP A 151 28.22 -4.07 -1.93
N ARG A 152 28.38 -5.15 -2.72
CA ARG A 152 27.41 -5.51 -3.75
C ARG A 152 26.07 -5.89 -3.15
N ARG A 153 26.06 -6.57 -2.00
CA ARG A 153 24.83 -6.91 -1.29
C ARG A 153 24.13 -5.65 -0.80
N ALA A 154 24.85 -4.68 -0.22
CA ALA A 154 24.27 -3.41 0.22
C ALA A 154 23.69 -2.59 -0.94
N GLU A 155 24.36 -2.58 -2.11
CA GLU A 155 23.83 -1.97 -3.34
C GLU A 155 22.53 -2.63 -3.80
N LEU A 156 22.49 -3.97 -3.85
CA LEU A 156 21.31 -4.72 -4.23
C LEU A 156 20.16 -4.50 -3.24
N GLU A 157 20.45 -4.49 -1.94
CA GLU A 157 19.44 -4.20 -0.90
C GLU A 157 18.83 -2.81 -1.06
N ARG A 158 19.63 -1.80 -1.39
CA ARG A 158 19.15 -0.45 -1.71
C ARG A 158 18.28 -0.46 -2.97
N GLU A 159 18.75 -1.07 -4.07
CA GLU A 159 17.96 -1.12 -5.31
C GLU A 159 16.64 -1.87 -5.08
N ILE A 160 16.63 -2.99 -4.35
CA ILE A 160 15.41 -3.72 -3.99
C ILE A 160 14.47 -2.81 -3.19
N ALA A 161 14.96 -2.13 -2.16
CA ALA A 161 14.14 -1.26 -1.32
C ALA A 161 13.52 -0.10 -2.13
N GLU A 162 14.31 0.57 -2.96
CA GLU A 162 13.80 1.66 -3.81
C GLU A 162 12.81 1.18 -4.87
N ARG A 163 13.01 -0.03 -5.42
CA ARG A 163 12.05 -0.65 -6.34
C ARG A 163 10.73 -0.97 -5.67
N VAL A 164 10.75 -1.54 -4.47
CA VAL A 164 9.52 -1.82 -3.71
C VAL A 164 8.82 -0.51 -3.34
N LEU A 165 9.57 0.50 -2.89
CA LEU A 165 9.01 1.82 -2.58
C LEU A 165 8.35 2.46 -3.80
N LEU A 166 9.02 2.44 -4.96
CA LEU A 166 8.45 2.97 -6.19
C LEU A 166 7.20 2.19 -6.61
N GLY A 167 7.20 0.87 -6.48
CA GLY A 167 6.02 0.04 -6.71
C GLY A 167 4.85 0.44 -5.82
N ASN A 168 5.11 0.64 -4.52
CA ASN A 168 4.10 1.09 -3.56
C ASN A 168 3.58 2.49 -3.90
N ALA A 169 4.49 3.40 -4.24
CA ALA A 169 4.19 4.78 -4.57
C ALA A 169 3.34 4.93 -5.83
N LEU A 170 3.65 4.18 -6.89
CA LEU A 170 2.87 4.16 -8.14
C LEU A 170 1.47 3.58 -7.94
N LEU A 171 1.37 2.52 -7.13
CA LEU A 171 0.09 1.90 -6.80
C LEU A 171 -0.76 2.85 -5.93
N GLY A 172 -0.14 3.47 -4.92
CA GLY A 172 -0.77 4.50 -4.09
C GLY A 172 -1.23 5.70 -4.91
N ALA A 173 -0.40 6.24 -5.81
CA ALA A 173 -0.80 7.36 -6.66
C ALA A 173 -2.02 7.02 -7.54
N HIS A 174 -2.02 5.82 -8.15
CA HIS A 174 -3.15 5.32 -8.95
C HIS A 174 -4.42 5.17 -8.09
N GLU A 175 -4.28 4.62 -6.89
CA GLU A 175 -5.37 4.47 -5.92
C GLU A 175 -5.92 5.84 -5.47
N GLN A 176 -5.05 6.80 -5.18
CA GLN A 176 -5.47 8.13 -4.75
C GLN A 176 -6.17 8.93 -5.87
N GLU A 177 -5.74 8.80 -7.13
CA GLU A 177 -6.47 9.36 -8.28
C GLU A 177 -7.87 8.74 -8.45
N LEU A 178 -8.01 7.45 -8.15
CA LEU A 178 -9.31 6.77 -8.13
C LEU A 178 -10.20 7.29 -7.00
N VAL A 179 -9.62 7.47 -5.81
CA VAL A 179 -10.30 7.89 -4.57
C VAL A 179 -10.74 9.35 -4.59
N ASP A 180 -10.01 10.25 -5.26
CA ASP A 180 -10.38 11.67 -5.39
C ASP A 180 -11.83 11.85 -5.82
N ARG A 181 -12.31 11.00 -6.74
CA ARG A 181 -13.69 11.02 -7.22
C ARG A 181 -14.74 10.74 -6.14
N PHE A 182 -14.35 10.02 -5.08
CA PHE A 182 -15.23 9.66 -3.96
C PHE A 182 -15.09 10.62 -2.77
N ILE A 183 -13.94 11.28 -2.61
CA ILE A 183 -13.72 12.28 -1.55
C ILE A 183 -14.71 13.44 -1.71
N ASP A 184 -14.85 13.95 -2.94
CA ASP A 184 -15.80 15.02 -3.27
C ASP A 184 -17.26 14.65 -2.95
N GLU A 185 -17.62 13.37 -3.14
CA GLU A 185 -18.98 12.87 -2.89
C GLU A 185 -19.23 12.59 -1.39
N ALA A 186 -18.22 12.12 -0.67
CA ALA A 186 -18.33 11.79 0.75
C ALA A 186 -18.27 13.03 1.67
N MET A 187 -17.70 14.14 1.19
CA MET A 187 -17.55 15.39 1.95
C MET A 187 -18.05 16.60 1.14
N PRO A 188 -19.37 16.78 0.99
CA PRO A 188 -19.97 17.77 0.08
C PRO A 188 -19.80 19.26 0.49
N LEU A 189 -19.05 19.55 1.55
CA LEU A 189 -18.84 20.90 2.10
C LEU A 189 -17.36 21.26 2.04
N GLY A 190 -16.80 21.40 0.83
CA GLY A 190 -15.40 21.79 0.62
C GLY A 190 -15.01 23.13 1.23
N GLY A 191 -13.73 23.29 1.55
CA GLY A 191 -13.14 24.52 2.10
C GLY A 191 -12.85 24.45 3.61
N LEU A 192 -13.43 25.36 4.39
CA LEU A 192 -13.15 25.53 5.83
C LEU A 192 -13.56 24.31 6.69
N PHE A 193 -14.48 23.49 6.19
CA PHE A 193 -14.87 22.22 6.81
C PHE A 193 -13.91 21.07 6.47
N GLY A 194 -13.17 21.13 5.35
CA GLY A 194 -12.14 20.15 4.96
C GLY A 194 -10.98 20.07 5.97
N LEU A 195 -10.56 21.22 6.48
CA LEU A 195 -9.60 21.33 7.59
C LEU A 195 -10.11 20.72 8.91
N VAL A 196 -11.43 20.75 9.13
CA VAL A 196 -12.06 20.16 10.32
C VAL A 196 -12.23 18.65 10.15
N THR A 197 -12.53 18.17 8.94
CA THR A 197 -12.64 16.73 8.60
C THR A 197 -11.29 16.03 8.50
N THR A 198 -10.25 16.72 8.04
CA THR A 198 -8.87 16.19 8.00
C THR A 198 -8.38 15.75 9.38
N ARG A 199 -8.72 16.49 10.44
CA ARG A 199 -8.45 16.09 11.84
C ARG A 199 -9.15 14.80 12.28
N PHE A 200 -10.09 14.29 11.50
CA PHE A 200 -10.75 13.00 11.74
C PHE A 200 -10.21 11.88 10.84
N VAL A 201 -9.33 12.17 9.87
CA VAL A 201 -8.59 11.17 9.09
C VAL A 201 -7.53 10.55 9.99
N HIS A 202 -7.93 9.52 10.72
CA HIS A 202 -7.02 8.70 11.50
C HIS A 202 -6.64 7.47 10.68
N LEU A 203 -5.35 7.18 10.59
CA LEU A 203 -4.84 5.88 10.16
C LEU A 203 -4.33 5.15 11.40
N GLU A 204 -4.88 3.98 11.69
CA GLU A 204 -4.33 3.13 12.75
C GLU A 204 -3.04 2.47 12.23
N THR A 205 -2.00 2.49 13.05
CA THR A 205 -0.70 1.85 12.80
C THR A 205 -0.35 0.90 13.95
N PRO A 206 0.70 0.06 13.84
CA PRO A 206 1.17 -0.76 14.95
C PRO A 206 1.50 0.04 16.23
N ASP A 207 1.87 1.32 16.09
CA ASP A 207 2.22 2.21 17.21
C ASP A 207 1.06 3.09 17.67
N GLY A 208 -0.14 2.91 17.09
CA GLY A 208 -1.34 3.68 17.39
C GLY A 208 -1.78 4.57 16.23
N PRO A 209 -2.80 5.42 16.45
CA PRO A 209 -3.26 6.35 15.43
C PRO A 209 -2.19 7.42 15.14
N ILE A 210 -2.06 7.79 13.86
CA ILE A 210 -1.23 8.93 13.43
C ILE A 210 -2.13 10.13 13.08
N ASP A 211 -1.61 11.32 13.36
CA ASP A 211 -2.21 12.59 12.90
C ASP A 211 -1.55 12.97 11.57
N VAL A 212 -2.35 13.04 10.51
CA VAL A 212 -1.87 13.40 9.16
C VAL A 212 -1.54 14.88 9.03
N THR A 213 -1.93 15.72 10.00
CA THR A 213 -1.64 17.16 10.01
C THR A 213 -0.30 17.51 10.66
N GLU A 214 0.47 16.50 11.05
CA GLU A 214 1.85 16.63 11.50
C GLU A 214 2.80 15.94 10.53
N ASP A 215 4.04 16.43 10.46
CA ASP A 215 5.10 15.79 9.67
C ASP A 215 5.28 14.34 10.11
N VAL A 216 5.60 13.45 9.16
CA VAL A 216 5.83 12.03 9.42
C VAL A 216 6.99 11.86 10.40
N ALA A 217 6.65 11.48 11.63
CA ALA A 217 7.62 11.28 12.70
C ALA A 217 8.54 10.06 12.45
N PRO A 218 9.76 10.06 13.02
CA PRO A 218 10.63 8.88 12.99
C PRO A 218 9.93 7.69 13.67
N PRO A 219 9.77 6.55 12.99
CA PRO A 219 9.03 5.44 13.55
C PRO A 219 9.86 4.71 14.61
N PRO A 220 9.25 4.24 15.73
CA PRO A 220 9.98 3.66 16.86
C PRO A 220 10.91 2.48 16.51
N TYR A 221 10.56 1.67 15.51
CA TYR A 221 11.34 0.50 15.11
C TYR A 221 12.72 0.85 14.51
N LEU A 222 12.94 2.10 14.13
CA LEU A 222 14.20 2.60 13.57
C LEU A 222 15.14 3.22 14.62
N ALA A 223 14.81 3.11 15.91
CA ALA A 223 15.66 3.58 17.01
C ALA A 223 16.16 5.03 16.85
N GLY A 224 15.29 5.92 16.34
CA GLY A 224 15.55 7.35 16.18
C GLY A 224 15.99 7.79 14.78
N ALA A 225 16.26 6.86 13.86
CA ALA A 225 16.44 7.20 12.45
C ALA A 225 15.09 7.45 11.77
N GLN A 226 15.05 8.35 10.79
CA GLN A 226 13.83 8.68 10.04
C GLN A 226 13.45 7.59 9.02
N PHE A 227 14.46 7.02 8.34
CA PHE A 227 14.28 6.05 7.27
C PHE A 227 15.18 4.82 7.47
N PRO A 228 14.80 3.64 6.95
CA PRO A 228 15.70 2.50 6.88
C PRO A 228 17.00 2.87 6.16
N ILE A 229 18.13 2.25 6.54
CA ILE A 229 19.45 2.59 5.99
C ILE A 229 19.51 2.48 4.45
N SER A 230 18.77 1.53 3.87
CA SER A 230 18.66 1.34 2.42
C SER A 230 17.83 2.41 1.72
N LEU A 231 17.20 3.31 2.46
CA LEU A 231 16.31 4.37 1.98
C LEU A 231 16.66 5.74 2.58
N THR A 232 17.80 5.88 3.26
CA THR A 232 18.24 7.14 3.86
C THR A 232 18.38 8.25 2.82
N ALA A 233 18.96 7.93 1.66
CA ALA A 233 19.06 8.84 0.52
C ALA A 233 18.64 8.10 -0.74
N LEU A 234 17.63 8.64 -1.42
CA LEU A 234 17.07 8.04 -2.63
C LEU A 234 17.99 8.30 -3.83
N THR A 235 18.26 7.26 -4.60
CA THR A 235 19.19 7.27 -5.73
C THR A 235 18.54 6.85 -7.04
N TYR A 236 17.46 6.05 -7.00
CA TYR A 236 16.74 5.64 -8.19
C TYR A 236 16.04 6.83 -8.87
N PRO A 237 16.40 7.20 -10.12
CA PRO A 237 15.97 8.46 -10.73
C PRO A 237 14.46 8.68 -10.76
N GLU A 238 13.69 7.67 -11.14
CA GLU A 238 12.23 7.77 -11.24
C GLU A 238 11.57 7.94 -9.86
N LEU A 239 12.15 7.34 -8.82
CA LEU A 239 11.68 7.50 -7.45
C LEU A 239 12.02 8.90 -6.91
N VAL A 240 13.23 9.40 -7.19
CA VAL A 240 13.63 10.77 -6.85
C VAL A 240 12.72 11.78 -7.52
N LEU A 241 12.43 11.61 -8.81
CA LEU A 241 11.51 12.49 -9.55
C LEU A 241 10.09 12.44 -8.96
N LEU A 242 9.63 11.28 -8.51
CA LEU A 242 8.33 11.14 -7.89
C LEU A 242 8.25 11.88 -6.54
N PHE A 243 9.27 11.73 -5.68
CA PHE A 243 9.33 12.46 -4.40
C PHE A 243 9.35 13.98 -4.63
N LEU A 244 10.16 14.45 -5.58
CA LEU A 244 10.23 15.88 -5.93
C LEU A 244 8.91 16.42 -6.51
N ARG A 245 8.14 15.60 -7.24
CA ARG A 245 6.82 15.99 -7.75
C ARG A 245 5.85 16.35 -6.62
N PHE A 246 5.96 15.68 -5.48
CA PHE A 246 5.13 15.90 -4.29
C PHE A 246 5.83 16.76 -3.24
N HIS A 247 6.83 17.53 -3.65
CA HIS A 247 7.59 18.43 -2.79
C HIS A 247 8.31 17.75 -1.61
N GLN A 248 8.55 16.44 -1.69
CA GLN A 248 9.25 15.68 -0.65
C GLN A 248 10.74 15.56 -0.96
N SER A 249 11.54 15.53 0.11
CA SER A 249 13.00 15.41 -0.01
C SER A 249 13.42 13.99 -0.41
N PRO A 250 14.33 13.81 -1.38
CA PRO A 250 15.00 12.54 -1.59
C PRO A 250 16.04 12.22 -0.49
N GLY A 251 16.37 13.18 0.38
CA GLY A 251 17.23 13.02 1.55
C GLY A 251 16.46 12.60 2.81
N GLU A 252 16.99 12.92 3.98
CA GLU A 252 16.39 12.58 5.29
C GLU A 252 15.30 13.56 5.77
N ASP A 253 15.18 14.72 5.11
CA ASP A 253 14.27 15.79 5.54
C ASP A 253 12.80 15.42 5.29
N THR A 254 12.00 15.47 6.35
CA THR A 254 10.54 15.24 6.33
C THR A 254 9.74 16.50 6.64
N THR A 255 10.39 17.67 6.68
CA THR A 255 9.68 18.94 6.85
C THR A 255 8.68 19.12 5.71
N HIS A 256 7.45 19.50 6.04
CA HIS A 256 6.34 19.63 5.08
C HIS A 256 5.91 18.31 4.43
N SER A 257 6.02 17.23 5.21
CA SER A 257 5.37 15.95 4.88
C SER A 257 3.97 15.86 5.47
N ASP A 258 3.54 16.82 6.28
CA ASP A 258 2.17 16.97 6.75
C ASP A 258 1.16 17.16 5.61
N ALA A 259 -0.09 16.78 5.87
CA ALA A 259 -1.23 16.99 5.00
C ALA A 259 -2.35 17.74 5.74
N PRO A 260 -2.19 19.06 5.97
CA PRO A 260 -3.18 19.86 6.69
C PRO A 260 -4.54 19.92 5.98
N ILE A 261 -4.57 19.77 4.65
CA ILE A 261 -5.79 19.65 3.85
C ILE A 261 -5.73 18.29 3.15
N TRP A 262 -6.32 17.26 3.75
CA TRP A 262 -6.25 15.91 3.19
C TRP A 262 -6.93 15.82 1.82
N GLU A 263 -7.86 16.72 1.47
CA GLU A 263 -8.45 16.77 0.14
C GLU A 263 -7.47 17.23 -0.94
N ASP A 264 -6.41 17.95 -0.57
CA ASP A 264 -5.35 18.32 -1.52
C ASP A 264 -4.54 17.07 -1.91
N TYR A 265 -4.57 16.75 -3.21
CA TYR A 265 -3.92 15.57 -3.74
C TYR A 265 -2.40 15.59 -3.56
N ASP A 266 -1.76 16.76 -3.67
CA ASP A 266 -0.31 16.88 -3.55
C ASP A 266 0.15 16.76 -2.10
N GLU A 267 -0.55 17.42 -1.17
CA GLU A 267 -0.28 17.29 0.27
C GLU A 267 -0.48 15.84 0.74
N ARG A 268 -1.63 15.24 0.40
CA ARG A 268 -1.96 13.86 0.79
C ARG A 268 -0.95 12.84 0.26
N MET A 269 -0.58 12.95 -1.01
CA MET A 269 0.42 12.05 -1.58
C MET A 269 1.82 12.31 -1.00
N GLY A 270 2.18 13.57 -0.71
CA GLY A 270 3.42 13.91 0.00
C GLY A 270 3.54 13.14 1.32
N PHE A 271 2.49 13.19 2.14
CA PHE A 271 2.40 12.43 3.39
C PHE A 271 2.52 10.92 3.16
N ILE A 272 1.71 10.36 2.25
CA ILE A 272 1.67 8.91 1.98
C ILE A 272 3.03 8.38 1.55
N LEU A 273 3.76 9.09 0.68
CA LEU A 273 5.08 8.67 0.21
C LEU A 273 6.11 8.67 1.32
N THR A 274 6.14 9.73 2.12
CA THR A 274 7.06 9.85 3.25
C THR A 274 6.74 8.78 4.31
N PHE A 275 5.46 8.52 4.57
CA PHE A 275 4.99 7.46 5.45
C PHE A 275 5.39 6.06 4.97
N PHE A 276 5.17 5.74 3.68
CA PHE A 276 5.60 4.46 3.12
C PHE A 276 7.11 4.25 3.25
N ARG A 277 7.91 5.29 3.00
CA ARG A 277 9.38 5.24 3.14
C ARG A 277 9.81 5.03 4.59
N ALA A 278 9.22 5.76 5.53
CA ALA A 278 9.52 5.66 6.96
C ALA A 278 9.19 4.27 7.51
N HIS A 279 8.03 3.71 7.16
CA HIS A 279 7.56 2.43 7.70
C HIS A 279 7.94 1.21 6.86
N GLN A 280 8.65 1.36 5.75
CA GLN A 280 8.87 0.30 4.76
C GLN A 280 9.42 -1.02 5.33
N CYS A 281 10.21 -0.98 6.40
CA CYS A 281 10.84 -2.18 6.95
C CYS A 281 10.21 -2.64 8.29
N ASP A 282 9.01 -2.15 8.63
CA ASP A 282 8.31 -2.53 9.87
C ASP A 282 7.46 -3.80 9.65
N PRO A 283 7.91 -5.00 10.08
CA PRO A 283 7.21 -6.24 9.79
C PRO A 283 5.82 -6.33 10.44
N ARG A 284 5.55 -5.51 11.47
CA ARG A 284 4.26 -5.52 12.19
C ARG A 284 3.08 -5.16 11.29
N TYR A 285 3.30 -4.50 10.14
CA TYR A 285 2.23 -4.25 9.18
C TYR A 285 1.67 -5.52 8.52
N PHE A 286 2.41 -6.64 8.53
CA PHE A 286 1.85 -7.94 8.13
C PHE A 286 0.92 -8.54 9.20
N GLU A 287 1.02 -8.10 10.45
CA GLU A 287 0.24 -8.58 11.59
C GLU A 287 -1.10 -7.82 11.69
N VAL A 288 -1.93 -7.97 10.66
CA VAL A 288 -3.24 -7.31 10.59
C VAL A 288 -4.10 -7.73 11.80
N PRO A 289 -4.60 -6.79 12.62
CA PRO A 289 -5.37 -7.11 13.81
C PRO A 289 -6.58 -8.01 13.53
N SER A 290 -6.80 -9.03 14.35
CA SER A 290 -7.94 -9.95 14.19
C SER A 290 -9.30 -9.24 14.17
N ARG A 291 -9.43 -8.13 14.91
CA ARG A 291 -10.63 -7.29 14.91
C ARG A 291 -10.96 -6.63 13.56
N PHE A 292 -10.01 -6.54 12.63
CA PHE A 292 -10.23 -6.05 11.27
C PHE A 292 -10.71 -7.14 10.31
N LEU A 293 -10.54 -8.40 10.69
CA LEU A 293 -10.76 -9.55 9.84
C LEU A 293 -12.14 -10.18 10.10
N PRO A 294 -12.64 -11.02 9.17
CA PRO A 294 -13.80 -11.86 9.45
C PRO A 294 -13.42 -12.97 10.44
N GLU A 295 -14.40 -13.47 11.19
CA GLU A 295 -14.21 -14.65 12.03
C GLU A 295 -13.72 -15.85 11.19
N GLY A 296 -12.76 -16.60 11.73
CA GLY A 296 -12.18 -17.76 11.03
C GLY A 296 -11.28 -17.40 9.85
N ALA A 297 -10.79 -16.16 9.75
CA ALA A 297 -9.75 -15.80 8.79
C ALA A 297 -8.51 -16.73 8.95
N PRO A 298 -7.87 -17.17 7.84
CA PRO A 298 -6.69 -18.02 7.91
C PRO A 298 -5.60 -17.41 8.78
N GLU A 299 -4.92 -18.23 9.56
CA GLU A 299 -3.70 -17.84 10.27
C GLU A 299 -2.51 -17.89 9.30
N HIS A 300 -1.63 -16.89 9.39
CA HIS A 300 -0.35 -16.84 8.68
C HIS A 300 0.76 -16.82 9.73
N HIS A 301 1.83 -17.58 9.48
CA HIS A 301 3.04 -17.64 10.31
C HIS A 301 4.25 -17.08 9.54
#